data_AF-A0A432EIU6-F1
#
_entry.id   AF-A0A432EIU6-F1
#
_cell.length_a   1.000
_cell.length_b   1.000
_cell.length_c   1.000
_cell.angle_alpha   90.00
_cell.angle_beta   90.00
_cell.angle_gamma   90.00
#
_symmetry.space_group_name_H-M   'P 1'
#
loop_
_entity.id
_entity.type
_entity.pdbx_description
1 polymer ?
#
loop_
_entity_poly.entity_id
_entity_poly.type
_entity_poly.pdbx_seq_one_letter_code
_entity_poly.pdbx_strand_id
1 'polypeptide(L)'
;MKTTKTDPTRIYGAHSLLIGILLVILGTAGLIAPGLMSIATAVYVAWMLIIGGAFWSYHTWKSNRGHLMDWLKPFVLILTGGLMLFYPLSGVAAVGLLLAVYLLLDAFGSFVLARELHPKKGWAWMTFNGIISLLLAMLFLIGWPATSLFLVGIYVAISLIFDGWALIVIGWAARRASKDKK
;
A
#
# COMPACT_ATOMS: atom_id res chain seq x y z
N MET A 1 -9.44 44.86 13.55
CA MET A 1 -9.04 43.46 13.78
C MET A 1 -9.51 42.63 12.58
N LYS A 2 -8.66 42.42 11.56
CA LYS A 2 -9.04 41.70 10.33
C LYS A 2 -9.12 40.21 10.64
N THR A 3 -10.32 39.65 10.68
CA THR A 3 -10.53 38.21 10.75
C THR A 3 -10.11 37.62 9.41
N THR A 4 -8.94 36.99 9.38
CA THR A 4 -8.50 36.14 8.28
C THR A 4 -9.47 34.96 8.18
N LYS A 5 -10.53 35.09 7.37
CA LYS A 5 -11.27 33.95 6.82
C LYS A 5 -10.27 33.14 6.00
N THR A 6 -9.68 32.12 6.60
CA THR A 6 -8.88 31.14 5.89
C THR A 6 -9.81 30.36 4.97
N ASP A 7 -9.70 30.63 3.68
CA ASP A 7 -10.44 29.91 2.65
C ASP A 7 -10.09 28.42 2.74
N PRO A 8 -11.07 27.51 3.02
CA PRO A 8 -10.79 26.10 3.25
C PRO A 8 -10.01 25.48 2.08
N THR A 9 -10.29 25.91 0.85
CA THR A 9 -9.62 25.46 -0.38
C THR A 9 -8.10 25.72 -0.40
N ARG A 10 -7.64 26.81 0.22
CA ARG A 10 -6.20 27.15 0.34
C ARG A 10 -5.48 26.31 1.38
N ILE A 11 -6.17 25.98 2.48
CA ILE A 11 -5.64 25.11 3.54
C ILE A 11 -5.43 23.71 2.98
N TYR A 12 -6.43 23.14 2.29
CA TYR A 12 -6.32 21.81 1.68
C TYR A 12 -5.17 21.75 0.66
N GLY A 13 -5.08 22.74 -0.25
CA GLY A 13 -4.01 22.79 -1.24
C GLY A 13 -2.60 22.98 -0.66
N ALA A 14 -2.46 23.53 0.55
CA ALA A 14 -1.16 23.63 1.21
C ALA A 14 -0.76 22.37 1.99
N HIS A 15 -1.72 21.71 2.64
CA HIS A 15 -1.47 20.47 3.38
C HIS A 15 -1.14 19.32 2.42
N SER A 16 -1.89 19.16 1.33
CA SER A 16 -1.61 18.13 0.32
C SER A 16 -0.20 18.26 -0.29
N LEU A 17 0.27 19.49 -0.47
CA LEU A 17 1.60 19.76 -1.05
C LEU A 17 2.71 19.43 -0.05
N LEU A 18 2.53 19.78 1.23
CA LEU A 18 3.49 19.46 2.29
C LEU A 18 3.58 17.94 2.52
N ILE A 19 2.44 17.26 2.57
CA ILE A 19 2.36 15.80 2.71
C ILE A 19 2.98 15.13 1.48
N GLY A 20 2.67 15.62 0.27
CA GLY A 20 3.25 15.08 -0.97
C GLY A 20 4.77 15.19 -1.01
N ILE A 21 5.34 16.35 -0.63
CA ILE A 21 6.80 16.51 -0.52
C ILE A 21 7.38 15.54 0.51
N LEU A 22 6.76 15.41 1.68
CA LEU A 22 7.23 14.50 2.73
C LEU A 22 7.21 13.04 2.26
N LEU A 23 6.16 12.62 1.53
CA LEU A 23 6.06 11.28 0.95
C LEU A 23 7.14 11.02 -0.11
N VAL A 24 7.43 12.00 -0.97
CA VAL A 24 8.53 11.86 -1.95
C VAL A 24 9.87 11.70 -1.23
N ILE A 25 10.15 12.50 -0.19
CA ILE A 25 11.39 12.39 0.59
C ILE A 25 11.47 11.03 1.30
N LEU A 26 10.37 10.58 1.90
CA LEU A 26 10.32 9.29 2.58
C LEU A 26 10.52 8.12 1.60
N GLY A 27 9.88 8.20 0.43
CA GLY A 27 10.03 7.20 -0.62
C GLY A 27 11.44 7.17 -1.23
N THR A 28 12.06 8.33 -1.47
CA THR A 28 13.46 8.37 -1.96
C THR A 28 14.45 7.86 -0.91
N ALA A 29 14.25 8.19 0.37
CA ALA A 29 15.02 7.58 1.46
C ALA A 29 14.81 6.06 1.51
N GLY A 30 13.58 5.60 1.22
CA GLY A 30 13.24 4.19 1.12
C GLY A 30 13.98 3.44 0.00
N LEU A 31 14.25 4.09 -1.13
CA LEU A 31 15.06 3.52 -2.20
C LEU A 31 16.53 3.32 -1.82
N ILE A 32 17.07 4.16 -0.92
CA ILE A 32 18.44 4.03 -0.43
C ILE A 32 18.55 2.84 0.53
N ALA A 33 17.53 2.63 1.36
CA ALA A 33 17.48 1.56 2.35
C ALA A 33 16.24 0.66 2.20
N PRO A 34 16.15 -0.12 1.10
CA PRO A 34 14.96 -0.93 0.81
C PRO A 34 14.71 -2.01 1.86
N GLY A 35 15.75 -2.55 2.49
CA GLY A 35 15.60 -3.51 3.59
C GLY A 35 14.86 -2.93 4.80
N LEU A 36 15.12 -1.66 5.16
CA LEU A 36 14.41 -0.99 6.24
C LEU A 36 12.95 -0.74 5.88
N MET A 37 12.67 -0.35 4.64
CA MET A 37 11.28 -0.18 4.16
C MET A 37 10.50 -1.48 4.19
N SER A 38 11.12 -2.58 3.74
CA SER A 38 10.50 -3.91 3.83
C SER A 38 10.15 -4.28 5.26
N ILE A 39 11.08 -4.12 6.21
CA ILE A 39 10.82 -4.42 7.62
C ILE A 39 9.71 -3.51 8.17
N ALA A 40 9.75 -2.22 7.86
CA ALA A 40 8.72 -1.27 8.29
C ALA A 40 7.32 -1.69 7.79
N THR A 41 7.22 -2.14 6.54
CA THR A 41 5.95 -2.64 5.99
C THR A 41 5.49 -3.93 6.65
N ALA A 42 6.41 -4.87 6.92
CA ALA A 42 6.09 -6.10 7.62
C ALA A 42 5.59 -5.83 9.05
N VAL A 43 6.23 -4.90 9.77
CA VAL A 43 5.80 -4.46 11.10
C VAL A 43 4.43 -3.80 11.05
N TYR A 44 4.18 -2.93 10.05
CA TYR A 44 2.88 -2.31 9.86
C TYR A 44 1.77 -3.35 9.64
N VAL A 45 1.99 -4.32 8.74
CA VAL A 45 1.05 -5.42 8.48
C VAL A 45 0.83 -6.26 9.74
N ALA A 46 1.88 -6.56 10.49
CA ALA A 46 1.78 -7.33 11.73
C ALA A 46 0.88 -6.64 12.77
N TRP A 47 1.02 -5.32 12.93
CA TRP A 47 0.12 -4.53 13.79
C TRP A 47 -1.33 -4.57 13.32
N MET A 48 -1.57 -4.48 12.00
CA MET A 48 -2.94 -4.62 11.47
C MET A 48 -3.55 -5.99 11.77
N LEU A 49 -2.76 -7.06 11.69
CA LEU A 49 -3.21 -8.41 12.05
C LEU A 49 -3.57 -8.52 13.54
N ILE A 50 -2.75 -7.96 14.43
CA ILE A 50 -3.01 -7.96 15.87
C ILE A 50 -4.29 -7.17 16.19
N ILE A 51 -4.42 -5.96 15.63
CA ILE A 51 -5.61 -5.11 15.84
C ILE A 51 -6.86 -5.80 15.27
N GLY A 52 -6.77 -6.37 14.06
CA GLY A 52 -7.86 -7.14 13.46
C GLY A 52 -8.25 -8.36 14.29
N GLY A 53 -7.27 -9.07 14.84
CA GLY A 53 -7.47 -10.17 15.78
C GLY A 53 -8.11 -9.73 17.10
N ALA A 54 -7.77 -8.55 17.61
CA ALA A 54 -8.40 -7.97 18.80
C ALA A 54 -9.88 -7.63 18.56
N PHE A 55 -10.21 -7.02 17.41
CA PHE A 55 -11.61 -6.78 17.02
C PHE A 55 -12.39 -8.08 16.86
N TRP A 56 -11.80 -9.10 16.24
CA TRP A 56 -12.43 -10.42 16.09
C TRP A 56 -12.61 -11.13 17.44
N SER A 57 -11.67 -10.97 18.36
CA SER A 57 -11.77 -11.48 19.74
C SER A 57 -12.96 -10.83 20.46
N TYR A 58 -13.09 -9.50 20.35
CA TYR A 58 -14.22 -8.76 20.90
C TYR A 58 -15.56 -9.19 20.29
N HIS A 59 -15.61 -9.39 18.97
CA HIS A 59 -16.79 -9.89 18.28
C HIS A 59 -17.20 -11.29 18.77
N THR A 60 -16.24 -12.21 18.85
CA THR A 60 -16.44 -13.60 19.31
C THR A 60 -16.94 -13.63 20.75
N TRP A 61 -16.36 -12.78 21.62
CA TRP A 61 -16.77 -12.62 23.01
C TRP A 61 -18.24 -12.21 23.18
N LYS A 62 -18.77 -11.43 22.23
CA LYS A 62 -20.15 -10.92 22.24
C LYS A 62 -21.13 -11.83 21.51
N SER A 63 -20.68 -12.54 20.47
CA SER A 63 -21.53 -13.40 19.64
C SER A 63 -21.73 -14.78 20.24
N ASN A 64 -20.65 -15.51 20.57
CA ASN A 64 -20.76 -16.84 21.14
C ASN A 64 -19.45 -17.28 21.82
N ARG A 65 -19.47 -17.50 23.14
CA ARG A 65 -18.26 -17.84 23.91
C ARG A 65 -17.89 -19.32 23.90
N GLY A 66 -18.83 -20.20 23.54
CA GLY A 66 -18.73 -21.64 23.79
C GLY A 66 -18.07 -22.48 22.68
N HIS A 67 -17.93 -21.97 21.46
CA HIS A 67 -17.31 -22.72 20.36
C HIS A 67 -15.85 -22.34 20.18
N LEU A 68 -14.96 -23.29 20.46
CA LEU A 68 -13.51 -23.19 20.19
C LEU A 68 -13.20 -22.81 18.74
N MET A 69 -14.06 -23.17 17.79
CA MET A 69 -13.89 -22.87 16.37
C MET A 69 -13.94 -21.35 16.09
N ASP A 70 -14.75 -20.60 16.83
CA ASP A 70 -14.89 -19.15 16.64
C ASP A 70 -13.65 -18.40 17.13
N TRP A 71 -12.92 -18.98 18.10
CA TRP A 71 -11.67 -18.45 18.62
C TRP A 71 -10.45 -18.72 17.73
N LEU A 72 -10.56 -19.65 16.77
CA LEU A 72 -9.44 -20.01 15.90
C LEU A 72 -8.96 -18.82 15.06
N LYS A 73 -9.89 -18.06 14.47
CA LYS A 73 -9.56 -16.90 13.63
C LYS A 73 -8.84 -15.77 14.38
N PRO A 74 -9.35 -15.25 15.53
CA PRO A 74 -8.63 -14.23 16.29
C PRO A 74 -7.30 -14.75 16.81
N PHE A 75 -7.25 -16.01 17.25
CA PHE A 75 -6.00 -16.62 17.72
C PHE A 75 -4.94 -16.65 16.62
N VAL A 76 -5.29 -17.13 15.41
CA VAL A 76 -4.37 -17.17 14.27
C VAL A 76 -3.92 -15.76 13.88
N LEU A 77 -4.81 -14.76 13.89
CA LEU A 77 -4.46 -13.38 13.55
C LEU A 77 -3.46 -12.77 14.55
N ILE A 78 -3.73 -12.90 15.85
CA ILE A 78 -2.86 -12.37 16.91
C ILE A 78 -1.53 -13.12 16.93
N LEU A 79 -1.56 -14.46 16.82
CA LEU A 79 -0.37 -15.28 16.82
C LEU A 79 0.51 -14.98 15.61
N THR A 80 -0.07 -14.91 14.41
CA THR A 80 0.67 -14.60 13.17
C THR A 80 1.27 -13.20 13.24
N GLY A 81 0.49 -12.20 13.67
CA GLY A 81 0.99 -10.84 13.85
C GLY A 81 2.11 -10.77 14.90
N GLY A 82 1.97 -11.48 16.03
CA GLY A 82 3.01 -11.58 17.04
C GLY A 82 4.29 -12.22 16.50
N LEU A 83 4.19 -13.36 15.81
CA LEU A 83 5.33 -14.03 15.16
C LEU A 83 6.02 -13.14 14.14
N MET A 84 5.27 -12.36 13.35
CA MET A 84 5.86 -11.40 12.41
C MET A 84 6.66 -10.30 13.11
N LEU A 85 6.24 -9.86 14.31
CA LEU A 85 7.00 -8.88 15.09
C LEU A 85 8.28 -9.47 15.70
N PHE A 86 8.23 -10.72 16.18
CA PHE A 86 9.41 -11.40 16.72
C PHE A 86 10.40 -11.84 15.63
N TYR A 87 9.90 -12.24 14.45
CA TYR A 87 10.70 -12.70 13.31
C TYR A 87 10.41 -11.87 12.06
N PRO A 88 10.87 -10.60 12.01
CA PRO A 88 10.54 -9.66 10.94
C PRO A 88 10.94 -10.16 9.55
N LEU A 89 11.98 -11.00 9.45
CA LEU A 89 12.40 -11.61 8.18
C LEU A 89 11.30 -12.51 7.58
N SER A 90 10.64 -13.32 8.41
CA SER A 90 9.49 -14.13 7.97
C SER A 90 8.28 -13.25 7.62
N GLY A 91 8.09 -12.14 8.34
CA GLY A 91 7.06 -11.17 8.04
C GLY A 91 7.24 -10.54 6.66
N VAL A 92 8.46 -10.13 6.32
CA VAL A 92 8.81 -9.61 5.00
C VAL A 92 8.57 -10.66 3.90
N ALA A 93 8.91 -11.92 4.15
CA ALA A 93 8.66 -13.00 3.20
C ALA A 93 7.16 -13.22 2.94
N ALA A 94 6.33 -13.14 3.97
CA ALA A 94 4.88 -13.25 3.84
C ALA A 94 4.27 -12.03 3.13
N VAL A 95 4.73 -10.81 3.43
CA VAL A 95 4.31 -9.60 2.70
C VAL A 95 4.72 -9.67 1.23
N GLY A 96 5.91 -10.19 0.93
CA GLY A 96 6.36 -10.41 -0.44
C GLY A 96 5.47 -11.39 -1.22
N LEU A 97 4.99 -12.45 -0.57
CA LEU A 97 4.00 -13.37 -1.17
C LEU A 97 2.66 -12.69 -1.42
N LEU A 98 2.16 -11.91 -0.47
CA LEU A 98 0.93 -11.12 -0.67
C LEU A 98 1.08 -10.15 -1.85
N LEU A 99 2.24 -9.53 -1.98
CA LEU A 99 2.56 -8.63 -3.08
C LEU A 99 2.63 -9.38 -4.42
N ALA A 100 3.22 -10.57 -4.46
CA ALA A 100 3.24 -11.41 -5.64
C ALA A 100 1.82 -11.79 -6.10
N VAL A 101 0.95 -12.16 -5.15
CA VAL A 101 -0.47 -12.44 -5.44
C VAL A 101 -1.17 -11.20 -5.97
N TYR A 102 -0.95 -10.04 -5.36
CA TYR A 102 -1.50 -8.76 -5.85
C TYR A 102 -1.06 -8.48 -7.30
N LEU A 103 0.23 -8.64 -7.61
CA LEU A 103 0.76 -8.44 -8.96
C LEU A 103 0.19 -9.43 -9.98
N LEU A 104 -0.07 -10.68 -9.58
CA LEU A 104 -0.78 -11.64 -10.43
C LEU A 104 -2.21 -11.17 -10.72
N LEU A 105 -2.95 -10.75 -9.68
CA LEU A 105 -4.31 -10.24 -9.85
C LEU A 105 -4.33 -8.98 -10.73
N ASP A 106 -3.38 -8.07 -10.55
CA ASP A 106 -3.20 -6.88 -11.38
C ASP A 106 -2.89 -7.25 -12.85
N ALA A 107 -2.05 -8.27 -13.07
CA ALA A 107 -1.77 -8.78 -14.41
C ALA A 107 -3.04 -9.32 -15.09
N PHE A 108 -3.78 -10.19 -14.41
CA PHE A 108 -5.04 -10.74 -14.91
C PHE A 108 -6.07 -9.64 -15.20
N GLY A 109 -6.26 -8.71 -14.25
CA GLY A 109 -7.16 -7.56 -14.42
C GLY A 109 -6.76 -6.69 -15.62
N SER A 110 -5.47 -6.42 -15.78
CA SER A 110 -4.92 -5.67 -16.90
C SER A 110 -5.18 -6.37 -18.25
N PHE A 111 -4.99 -7.69 -18.33
CA PHE A 111 -5.29 -8.44 -19.56
C PHE A 111 -6.79 -8.48 -19.89
N VAL A 112 -7.66 -8.58 -18.89
CA VAL A 112 -9.12 -8.53 -19.09
C VAL A 112 -9.54 -7.14 -19.59
N LEU A 113 -9.10 -6.09 -18.90
CA LEU A 113 -9.41 -4.71 -19.29
C LEU A 113 -8.83 -4.38 -20.67
N ALA A 114 -7.66 -4.91 -21.01
CA ALA A 114 -7.16 -4.84 -22.36
C ALA A 114 -8.18 -5.45 -23.34
N ARG A 115 -8.59 -6.71 -23.17
CA ARG A 115 -9.57 -7.32 -24.09
C ARG A 115 -10.86 -6.51 -24.26
N GLU A 116 -11.36 -5.90 -23.18
CA GLU A 116 -12.56 -5.05 -23.22
C GLU A 116 -12.34 -3.69 -23.92
N LEU A 117 -11.15 -3.10 -23.76
CA LEU A 117 -10.79 -1.82 -24.37
C LEU A 117 -10.46 -1.95 -25.85
N HIS A 118 -10.16 -3.14 -26.37
CA HIS A 118 -9.82 -3.30 -27.79
C HIS A 118 -11.04 -2.99 -28.70
N PRO A 119 -10.96 -2.09 -29.71
CA PRO A 119 -9.78 -1.37 -30.25
C PRO A 119 -9.64 0.11 -29.85
N LYS A 120 -10.27 0.55 -28.74
CA LYS A 120 -10.17 1.93 -28.23
C LYS A 120 -8.75 2.28 -27.79
N LYS A 121 -8.43 3.59 -27.77
CA LYS A 121 -7.16 4.12 -27.27
C LYS A 121 -6.95 3.69 -25.81
N GLY A 122 -5.75 3.19 -25.49
CA GLY A 122 -5.37 2.72 -24.14
C GLY A 122 -5.16 1.20 -24.04
N TRP A 123 -5.65 0.43 -25.01
CA TRP A 123 -5.51 -1.03 -25.02
C TRP A 123 -4.07 -1.54 -24.89
N ALA A 124 -3.17 -0.97 -25.70
CA ALA A 124 -1.77 -1.36 -25.71
C ALA A 124 -1.07 -1.08 -24.37
N TRP A 125 -1.44 0.03 -23.70
CA TRP A 125 -0.91 0.37 -22.37
C TRP A 125 -1.34 -0.64 -21.32
N MET A 126 -2.61 -1.08 -21.37
CA MET A 126 -3.13 -2.07 -20.42
C MET A 126 -2.48 -3.45 -20.61
N THR A 127 -2.25 -3.84 -21.87
CA THR A 127 -1.54 -5.09 -22.19
C THR A 127 -0.10 -5.06 -21.69
N PHE A 128 0.59 -3.94 -21.89
CA PHE A 128 1.96 -3.76 -21.41
C PHE A 128 2.05 -3.77 -19.88
N ASN A 129 1.11 -3.11 -19.18
CA ASN A 129 1.02 -3.18 -17.72
C ASN A 129 0.84 -4.64 -17.24
N GLY A 130 -0.07 -5.39 -17.87
CA GLY A 130 -0.31 -6.79 -17.53
C GLY A 130 0.93 -7.67 -17.69
N ILE A 131 1.72 -7.46 -18.76
CA ILE A 131 2.97 -8.18 -18.99
C ILE A 131 4.00 -7.83 -17.90
N ILE A 132 4.16 -6.56 -17.56
CA ILE A 132 5.10 -6.12 -16.51
C ILE A 132 4.70 -6.73 -15.16
N SER A 133 3.42 -6.60 -14.77
CA SER A 133 2.92 -7.12 -13.50
C SER A 133 3.12 -8.64 -13.40
N LEU A 134 2.89 -9.37 -14.50
CA LEU A 134 3.12 -10.82 -14.56
C LEU A 134 4.61 -11.18 -14.40
N LEU A 135 5.50 -10.47 -15.09
CA LEU A 135 6.94 -10.68 -14.99
C LEU A 135 7.46 -10.38 -13.58
N LEU A 136 7.02 -9.27 -12.98
CA LEU A 136 7.37 -8.92 -11.60
C LEU A 136 6.87 -9.97 -10.61
N ALA A 137 5.64 -10.46 -10.77
CA ALA A 137 5.09 -11.51 -9.93
C ALA A 137 5.92 -12.80 -10.03
N MET A 138 6.29 -13.21 -11.24
CA MET A 138 7.11 -14.41 -11.45
C MET A 138 8.52 -14.23 -10.86
N LEU A 139 9.12 -13.05 -11.01
CA LEU A 139 10.40 -12.72 -10.38
C LEU A 139 10.33 -12.83 -8.84
N PHE A 140 9.23 -12.35 -8.26
CA PHE A 140 8.97 -12.47 -6.83
C PHE A 140 8.91 -13.93 -6.38
N LEU A 141 8.17 -14.78 -7.10
CA LEU A 141 7.98 -16.18 -6.76
C LEU A 141 9.28 -17.00 -6.86
N ILE A 142 10.11 -16.73 -7.87
CA ILE A 142 11.37 -17.46 -8.08
C ILE A 142 12.44 -17.07 -7.04
N GLY A 143 12.52 -15.80 -6.67
CA GLY A 143 13.52 -15.30 -5.72
C GLY A 143 13.13 -15.42 -4.24
N TRP A 144 11.91 -15.87 -3.96
CA TRP A 144 11.39 -15.98 -2.60
C TRP A 144 12.17 -17.02 -1.78
N PRO A 145 12.48 -16.78 -0.49
CA PRO A 145 12.15 -15.59 0.33
C PRO A 145 13.24 -14.50 0.34
N ALA A 146 14.43 -14.76 -0.22
CA ALA A 146 15.59 -13.89 -0.09
C ALA A 146 15.40 -12.54 -0.81
N THR A 147 14.76 -12.52 -1.99
CA THR A 147 14.54 -11.29 -2.76
C THR A 147 13.43 -10.41 -2.21
N SER A 148 12.53 -10.97 -1.38
CA SER A 148 11.41 -10.23 -0.78
C SER A 148 11.88 -9.02 0.03
N LEU A 149 13.04 -9.12 0.70
CA LEU A 149 13.61 -8.01 1.48
C LEU A 149 13.95 -6.80 0.63
N PHE A 150 14.32 -7.01 -0.63
CA PHE A 150 14.67 -5.93 -1.54
C PHE A 150 13.47 -5.47 -2.36
N LEU A 151 12.73 -6.42 -2.93
CA LEU A 151 11.64 -6.15 -3.85
C LEU A 151 10.44 -5.48 -3.18
N VAL A 152 10.07 -5.90 -1.95
CA VAL A 152 8.96 -5.27 -1.21
C VAL A 152 9.31 -3.81 -0.91
N GLY A 153 10.52 -3.56 -0.41
CA GLY A 153 10.98 -2.23 -0.05
C GLY A 153 11.03 -1.28 -1.24
N ILE A 154 11.53 -1.76 -2.39
CA ILE A 154 11.52 -0.99 -3.63
C ILE A 154 10.10 -0.70 -4.09
N TYR A 155 9.24 -1.71 -4.12
CA TYR A 155 7.85 -1.52 -4.55
C TYR A 155 7.15 -0.46 -3.70
N VAL A 156 7.29 -0.56 -2.38
CA VAL A 156 6.69 0.39 -1.42
C VAL A 156 7.30 1.78 -1.58
N ALA A 157 8.61 1.88 -1.73
CA ALA A 157 9.30 3.16 -1.93
C ALA A 157 8.83 3.86 -3.22
N ILE A 158 8.69 3.10 -4.31
CA ILE A 158 8.16 3.60 -5.58
C ILE A 158 6.71 4.07 -5.38
N SER A 159 5.85 3.26 -4.74
CA SER A 159 4.47 3.66 -4.46
C SER A 159 4.40 4.99 -3.70
N LEU A 160 5.19 5.14 -2.64
CA LEU A 160 5.25 6.38 -1.85
C LEU A 160 5.68 7.59 -2.70
N ILE A 161 6.61 7.42 -3.63
CA ILE A 161 7.03 8.49 -4.55
C ILE A 161 5.87 8.84 -5.47
N PHE A 162 5.20 7.86 -6.08
CA PHE A 162 4.05 8.08 -6.96
C PHE A 162 2.90 8.79 -6.24
N ASP A 163 2.57 8.32 -5.03
CA ASP A 163 1.54 8.93 -4.18
C ASP A 163 1.91 10.38 -3.81
N GLY A 164 3.18 10.62 -3.49
CA GLY A 164 3.70 11.96 -3.22
C GLY A 164 3.60 12.90 -4.43
N TRP A 165 3.97 12.43 -5.61
CA TRP A 165 3.80 13.18 -6.87
C TRP A 165 2.33 13.48 -7.18
N ALA A 166 1.44 12.50 -7.01
CA ALA A 166 0.01 12.68 -7.20
C ALA A 166 -0.53 13.79 -6.29
N LEU A 167 -0.16 13.78 -5.00
CA LEU A 167 -0.57 14.80 -4.03
C LEU A 167 0.01 16.19 -4.33
N ILE A 168 1.24 16.29 -4.84
CA ILE A 168 1.83 17.56 -5.27
C ILE A 168 1.03 18.15 -6.44
N VAL A 169 0.71 17.33 -7.46
CA VAL A 169 -0.07 17.78 -8.63
C VAL A 169 -1.47 18.24 -8.21
N ILE A 170 -2.16 17.46 -7.36
CA ILE A 170 -3.48 17.82 -6.82
C ILE A 170 -3.40 19.10 -6.00
N GLY A 171 -2.38 19.23 -5.13
CA GLY A 171 -2.14 20.43 -4.32
C GLY A 171 -1.88 21.68 -5.17
N TRP A 172 -1.15 21.54 -6.27
CA TRP A 172 -0.91 22.63 -7.23
C TRP A 172 -2.19 23.04 -7.96
N ALA A 173 -2.99 22.07 -8.41
CA ALA A 173 -4.28 22.32 -9.05
C ALA A 173 -5.25 23.04 -8.11
N ALA A 174 -5.36 22.58 -6.85
CA ALA A 174 -6.20 23.21 -5.83
C ALA A 174 -5.76 24.65 -5.51
N ARG A 175 -4.44 24.90 -5.42
CA ARG A 175 -3.90 26.25 -5.22
C ARG A 175 -4.21 27.17 -6.40
N ARG A 176 -4.09 26.69 -7.65
CA ARG A 176 -4.44 27.47 -8.86
C ARG A 176 -5.93 27.83 -8.89
N ALA A 177 -6.81 26.87 -8.62
CA ALA A 177 -8.26 27.11 -8.56
C ALA A 177 -8.64 28.15 -7.48
N SER A 178 -7.91 28.20 -6.36
CA SER A 178 -8.13 29.23 -5.33
C SER A 178 -7.62 30.63 -5.70
N LYS A 179 -6.69 30.74 -6.66
CA LYS A 179 -6.19 32.03 -7.15
C LYS A 179 -7.10 32.63 -8.22
N ASP A 180 -7.76 31.79 -9.02
CA ASP A 180 -8.64 32.21 -10.11
C ASP A 180 -10.00 32.75 -9.62
N LYS A 181 -10.40 32.39 -8.39
CA LYS A 181 -11.61 32.91 -7.71
C LYS A 181 -11.44 34.30 -7.07
N LYS A 182 -10.30 34.97 -7.26
CA LYS A 182 -9.91 36.18 -6.51
C LYS A 182 -9.68 37.36 -7.42
#